data_AF-A0A9E3FBQ1-F1
#
_entry.id   AF-A0A9E3FBQ1-F1
#
_cell.length_a   1.000
_cell.length_b   1.000
_cell.length_c   1.000
_cell.angle_alpha   90.00
_cell.angle_beta   90.00
_cell.angle_gamma   90.00
#
_symmetry.space_group_name_H-M   'P 1'
#
loop_
_entity.id
_entity.type
_entity.pdbx_description
1 polymer ?
#
loop_
_entity_poly.entity_id
_entity_poly.type
_entity_poly.pdbx_seq_one_letter_code
_entity_poly.pdbx_strand_id
1 'polypeptide(L)'
;MRRRLAPTLFALACVLALAGCHWSYTSSNSGGGIGAGAGGVRIGSAPESADALVKSLNAFTDELLAKVERAGDTKAGVAEAQALLDARRGELAAGVAALKQDAAAKKSLLEAEVDNTDRVHRLQLKYADASARDAGLRAGLERLINDYDALFR
;
A
#
# COMPACT_ATOMS: atom_id res chain seq x y z
N MET A 1 -17.35 17.71 50.72
CA MET A 1 -16.36 18.78 50.48
C MET A 1 -15.71 18.54 49.12
N ARG A 2 -15.99 19.42 48.14
CA ARG A 2 -15.52 19.30 46.75
C ARG A 2 -14.15 19.97 46.63
N ARG A 3 -13.12 19.24 46.16
CA ARG A 3 -11.82 19.82 45.80
C ARG A 3 -11.76 19.98 44.27
N ARG A 4 -11.60 21.23 43.83
CA ARG A 4 -11.24 21.67 42.47
C ARG A 4 -9.75 22.09 42.48
N LEU A 5 -9.20 22.29 41.27
CA LEU A 5 -7.90 22.86 40.86
C LEU A 5 -6.93 21.79 40.32
N ALA A 6 -6.25 21.90 39.18
CA ALA A 6 -6.24 22.80 38.01
C ALA A 6 -5.28 22.15 36.97
N PRO A 7 -5.31 22.52 35.67
CA PRO A 7 -4.51 21.90 34.61
C PRO A 7 -3.15 22.59 34.42
N THR A 8 -2.10 21.82 34.14
CA THR A 8 -0.77 22.34 33.76
C THR A 8 -0.58 22.28 32.25
N LEU A 9 -0.54 23.46 31.63
CA LEU A 9 0.00 23.73 30.30
C LEU A 9 1.46 24.19 30.43
N PHE A 10 2.37 23.56 29.69
CA PHE A 10 3.70 24.07 29.29
C PHE A 10 4.03 23.33 27.97
N ALA A 11 3.83 23.92 26.79
CA ALA A 11 4.63 24.95 26.12
C ALA A 11 6.06 24.52 25.75
N LEU A 12 6.37 24.74 24.47
CA LEU A 12 7.69 24.93 23.85
C LEU A 12 8.61 23.71 23.62
N ALA A 13 8.86 23.38 22.35
CA ALA A 13 10.05 23.89 21.65
C ALA A 13 10.17 23.29 20.23
N CYS A 14 10.22 24.18 19.23
CA CYS A 14 10.73 23.90 17.90
C CYS A 14 12.22 23.52 17.98
N VAL A 15 12.62 22.45 17.30
CA VAL A 15 14.01 22.27 16.84
C VAL A 15 13.98 22.01 15.34
N LEU A 16 14.15 23.09 14.58
CA LEU A 16 14.66 23.07 13.22
C LEU A 16 16.18 22.91 13.33
N ALA A 17 16.73 21.85 12.75
CA ALA A 17 18.15 21.75 12.45
C ALA A 17 18.31 21.31 10.99
N LEU A 18 18.82 22.26 10.20
CA LEU A 18 19.32 22.08 8.84
C LEU A 18 20.51 21.10 8.82
N ALA A 19 20.62 20.31 7.75
CA ALA A 19 21.85 20.16 6.95
C ALA A 19 21.68 18.98 5.98
N GLY A 20 21.87 19.22 4.68
CA GLY A 20 22.01 18.11 3.73
C GLY A 20 21.68 18.37 2.26
N CYS A 21 21.81 19.58 1.73
CA CYS A 21 21.94 19.76 0.29
C CYS A 21 23.30 19.20 -0.16
N HIS A 22 23.33 18.00 -0.73
CA HIS A 22 24.46 17.55 -1.53
C HIS A 22 24.03 17.55 -2.99
N TRP A 23 24.53 18.54 -3.70
CA TRP A 23 24.43 18.71 -5.14
C TRP A 23 25.60 17.96 -5.76
N SER A 24 25.36 16.75 -6.25
CA SER A 24 26.32 16.00 -7.07
C SER A 24 25.89 16.11 -8.52
N TYR A 25 26.41 17.14 -9.18
CA TYR A 25 26.41 17.29 -10.62
C TYR A 25 27.63 16.54 -11.17
N THR A 26 27.43 15.43 -11.87
CA THR A 26 28.38 14.99 -12.91
C THR A 26 27.68 14.23 -14.03
N SER A 27 27.98 14.70 -15.24
CA SER A 27 28.10 13.97 -16.49
C SER A 27 26.83 13.59 -17.24
N SER A 28 26.55 14.42 -18.25
CA SER A 28 26.09 13.93 -19.55
C SER A 28 26.94 12.74 -19.98
N ASN A 29 26.29 11.62 -20.31
CA ASN A 29 26.79 10.73 -21.33
C ASN A 29 25.60 10.15 -22.10
N SER A 30 25.47 10.61 -23.34
CA SER A 30 24.73 9.96 -24.41
C SER A 30 25.28 8.55 -24.62
N GLY A 31 24.43 7.52 -24.60
CA GLY A 31 24.83 6.18 -24.98
C GLY A 31 23.79 5.15 -24.61
N GLY A 32 23.21 4.51 -25.63
CA GLY A 32 22.21 3.47 -25.47
C GLY A 32 22.70 2.26 -24.69
N GLY A 33 21.73 1.52 -24.15
CA GLY A 33 21.98 0.25 -23.46
C GLY A 33 20.67 -0.39 -23.06
N ILE A 34 20.25 -1.37 -23.85
CA ILE A 34 19.18 -2.31 -23.53
C ILE A 34 19.64 -3.09 -22.28
N GLY A 35 18.90 -2.99 -21.18
CA GLY A 35 19.26 -3.63 -19.92
C GLY A 35 18.04 -4.18 -19.21
N ALA A 36 17.81 -5.48 -19.37
CA ALA A 36 16.91 -6.27 -18.53
C ALA A 36 17.36 -6.17 -17.06
N GLY A 37 16.48 -5.70 -16.19
CA GLY A 37 16.73 -5.61 -14.76
C GLY A 37 15.41 -5.62 -14.02
N ALA A 38 15.27 -6.57 -13.10
CA ALA A 38 14.08 -6.84 -12.31
C ALA A 38 13.41 -5.55 -11.79
N GLY A 39 12.16 -5.35 -12.23
CA GLY A 39 11.32 -4.20 -11.90
C GLY A 39 10.92 -4.19 -10.43
N GLY A 40 11.80 -3.74 -9.55
CA GLY A 40 11.41 -3.22 -8.26
C GLY A 40 10.81 -1.84 -8.46
N VAL A 41 9.48 -1.76 -8.58
CA VAL A 41 8.75 -0.49 -8.57
C VAL A 41 8.97 0.16 -7.21
N ARG A 42 9.94 1.08 -7.15
CA ARG A 42 10.10 1.99 -6.02
C ARG A 42 8.97 3.01 -6.08
N ILE A 43 7.82 2.66 -5.53
CA ILE A 43 6.92 3.70 -5.04
C ILE A 43 7.61 4.22 -3.78
N GLY A 44 8.19 5.41 -3.92
CA GLY A 44 8.74 6.21 -2.82
C GLY A 44 8.66 7.70 -3.16
N SER A 45 7.97 8.04 -4.24
CA SER A 45 7.68 9.39 -4.72
C SER A 45 6.21 9.36 -5.14
N ALA A 46 5.46 10.41 -4.82
CA ALA A 46 4.09 10.53 -5.28
C ALA A 46 4.07 10.28 -6.80
N PRO A 47 3.18 9.41 -7.29
CA PRO A 47 3.15 9.04 -8.70
C PRO A 47 2.99 10.30 -9.53
N GLU A 48 3.89 10.51 -10.49
CA GLU A 48 3.93 11.72 -11.33
C GLU A 48 2.65 11.84 -12.20
N SER A 49 1.86 10.77 -12.31
CA SER A 49 0.57 10.74 -12.98
C SER A 49 -0.41 9.74 -12.36
N ALA A 50 -1.71 9.97 -12.61
CA ALA A 50 -2.78 9.04 -12.22
C ALA A 50 -2.59 7.63 -12.76
N ASP A 51 -2.19 7.51 -14.03
CA ASP A 51 -1.96 6.22 -14.69
C ASP A 51 -0.83 5.43 -14.04
N ALA A 52 0.23 6.12 -13.59
CA ALA A 52 1.34 5.49 -12.89
C ALA A 52 0.89 4.89 -11.56
N LEU A 53 0.03 5.59 -10.81
CA LEU A 53 -0.52 5.09 -9.55
C LEU A 53 -1.46 3.90 -9.76
N VAL A 54 -2.38 4.00 -10.72
CA VAL A 54 -3.31 2.91 -11.05
C VAL A 54 -2.53 1.66 -11.44
N LYS A 55 -1.53 1.80 -12.31
CA LYS A 55 -0.62 0.71 -12.66
C LYS A 55 0.10 0.14 -11.44
N SER A 56 0.50 1.01 -10.52
CA SER A 56 1.17 0.59 -9.30
C SER A 56 0.25 -0.13 -8.31
N LEU A 57 -1.02 0.26 -8.21
CA LEU A 57 -2.04 -0.45 -7.42
C LEU A 57 -2.29 -1.85 -7.99
N ASN A 58 -2.38 -1.97 -9.32
CA ASN A 58 -2.54 -3.26 -9.99
C ASN A 58 -1.34 -4.17 -9.72
N ALA A 59 -0.11 -3.66 -9.91
CA ALA A 59 1.11 -4.43 -9.66
C ALA A 59 1.25 -4.84 -8.18
N PHE A 60 0.90 -3.94 -7.26
CA PHE A 60 0.88 -4.25 -5.83
C PHE A 60 -0.13 -5.37 -5.51
N THR A 61 -1.31 -5.33 -6.13
CA THR A 61 -2.33 -6.37 -5.99
C THR A 61 -1.84 -7.71 -6.55
N ASP A 62 -1.17 -7.71 -7.70
CA ASP A 62 -0.53 -8.91 -8.27
C ASP A 62 0.48 -9.53 -7.30
N GLU A 63 1.33 -8.69 -6.68
CA GLU A 63 2.33 -9.13 -5.71
C GLU A 63 1.67 -9.72 -4.45
N LEU A 64 0.65 -9.04 -3.93
CA LEU A 64 -0.12 -9.46 -2.77
C LEU A 64 -0.77 -10.83 -3.00
N LEU A 65 -1.41 -11.02 -4.15
CA LEU A 65 -2.01 -12.31 -4.53
C LEU A 65 -0.93 -13.39 -4.70
N ALA A 66 0.18 -13.05 -5.36
CA ALA A 66 1.28 -14.00 -5.56
C ALA A 66 1.88 -14.52 -4.25
N LYS A 67 1.92 -13.69 -3.19
CA LYS A 67 2.35 -14.11 -1.84
C LYS A 67 1.45 -15.20 -1.27
N VAL A 68 0.13 -15.06 -1.41
CA VAL A 68 -0.82 -16.07 -0.94
C VAL A 68 -0.77 -17.32 -1.80
N GLU A 69 -0.74 -17.17 -3.12
CA GLU A 69 -0.92 -18.28 -4.06
C GLU A 69 0.32 -19.15 -4.25
N ARG A 70 1.51 -18.59 -4.09
CA ARG A 70 2.78 -19.33 -4.25
C ARG A 70 3.30 -19.93 -2.95
N ALA A 71 2.70 -19.59 -1.82
CA ALA A 71 3.12 -20.13 -0.54
C ALA A 71 2.77 -21.62 -0.44
N GLY A 72 3.72 -22.45 -0.01
CA GLY A 72 3.46 -23.86 0.31
C GLY A 72 2.51 -24.03 1.51
N ASP A 73 2.46 -23.02 2.38
CA ASP A 73 1.47 -22.85 3.44
C ASP A 73 0.68 -21.57 3.18
N THR A 74 -0.59 -21.70 2.80
CA THR A 74 -1.48 -20.56 2.50
C THR A 74 -1.59 -19.59 3.68
N LYS A 75 -1.59 -20.08 4.93
CA LYS A 75 -1.72 -19.21 6.12
C LYS A 75 -0.48 -18.34 6.29
N ALA A 76 0.70 -18.91 6.07
CA ALA A 76 1.94 -18.13 6.01
C ALA A 76 1.92 -17.12 4.85
N GLY A 77 1.43 -17.52 3.67
CA GLY A 77 1.26 -16.65 2.52
C GLY A 77 0.33 -15.45 2.80
N VAL A 78 -0.79 -15.66 3.48
CA VAL A 78 -1.70 -14.60 3.93
C VAL A 78 -1.02 -13.66 4.93
N ALA A 79 -0.22 -14.19 5.86
CA ALA A 79 0.53 -13.36 6.81
C ALA A 79 1.59 -12.50 6.10
N GLU A 80 2.30 -13.05 5.11
CA GLU A 80 3.25 -12.30 4.29
C GLU A 80 2.55 -11.22 3.44
N ALA A 81 1.43 -11.55 2.82
CA ALA A 81 0.60 -10.61 2.07
C ALA A 81 0.12 -9.45 2.95
N GLN A 82 -0.31 -9.75 4.17
CA GLN A 82 -0.70 -8.75 5.16
C GLN A 82 0.49 -7.85 5.55
N ALA A 83 1.66 -8.42 5.81
CA ALA A 83 2.85 -7.63 6.15
C ALA A 83 3.28 -6.69 5.00
N LEU A 84 3.17 -7.17 3.75
CA LEU A 84 3.40 -6.35 2.56
C LEU A 84 2.40 -5.19 2.47
N LEU A 85 1.11 -5.46 2.73
CA LEU A 85 0.09 -4.41 2.78
C LEU A 85 0.37 -3.40 3.88
N ASP A 86 0.66 -3.85 5.10
CA ASP A 86 0.93 -2.96 6.23
C ASP A 86 2.13 -2.04 5.95
N ALA A 87 3.18 -2.55 5.29
CA ALA A 87 4.35 -1.77 4.92
C ALA A 87 4.07 -0.67 3.87
N ARG A 88 3.06 -0.85 3.02
CA ARG A 88 2.75 0.06 1.89
C ARG A 88 1.46 0.85 2.08
N ARG A 89 0.65 0.51 3.09
CA ARG A 89 -0.70 1.05 3.29
C ARG A 89 -0.75 2.56 3.30
N GLY A 90 0.15 3.21 4.05
CA GLY A 90 0.16 4.66 4.18
C GLY A 90 0.43 5.37 2.86
N GLU A 91 1.36 4.85 2.07
CA GLU A 91 1.70 5.37 0.75
C GLU A 91 0.55 5.18 -0.25
N LEU A 92 -0.01 3.98 -0.32
CA LEU A 92 -1.10 3.66 -1.24
C LEU A 92 -2.36 4.46 -0.91
N ALA A 93 -2.72 4.55 0.37
CA ALA A 93 -3.88 5.32 0.81
C ALA A 93 -3.73 6.82 0.50
N ALA A 94 -2.54 7.39 0.70
CA ALA A 94 -2.27 8.78 0.33
C ALA A 94 -2.39 9.01 -1.18
N GLY A 95 -1.87 8.08 -1.99
CA GLY A 95 -2.01 8.13 -3.44
C GLY A 95 -3.47 8.06 -3.90
N VAL A 96 -4.23 7.09 -3.38
CA VAL A 96 -5.67 6.94 -3.67
C VAL A 96 -6.44 8.20 -3.28
N ALA A 97 -6.17 8.76 -2.09
CA ALA A 97 -6.80 9.99 -1.64
C ALA A 97 -6.50 11.18 -2.56
N ALA A 98 -5.29 11.30 -3.09
CA ALA A 98 -4.92 12.33 -4.05
C ALA A 98 -5.70 12.17 -5.37
N LEU A 99 -5.80 10.95 -5.91
CA LEU A 99 -6.56 10.70 -7.15
C LEU A 99 -8.06 10.89 -7.00
N LYS A 100 -8.63 10.67 -5.82
CA LYS A 100 -10.05 10.96 -5.57
C LYS A 100 -10.41 12.44 -5.81
N GLN A 101 -9.43 13.35 -5.65
CA GLN A 101 -9.62 14.78 -5.88
C GLN A 101 -9.44 15.18 -7.36
N ASP A 102 -8.81 14.32 -8.17
CA ASP A 102 -8.60 14.55 -9.59
C ASP A 102 -9.78 13.98 -10.40
N ALA A 103 -10.60 14.86 -10.96
CA ALA A 103 -11.77 14.49 -11.75
C ALA A 103 -11.43 13.68 -13.01
N ALA A 104 -10.26 13.92 -13.63
CA ALA A 104 -9.82 13.18 -14.80
C ALA A 104 -9.36 11.76 -14.44
N ALA A 105 -8.73 11.61 -13.28
CA ALA A 105 -8.24 10.32 -12.76
C ALA A 105 -9.31 9.47 -12.08
N LYS A 106 -10.41 10.09 -11.62
CA LYS A 106 -11.42 9.40 -10.80
C LYS A 106 -12.01 8.16 -11.46
N LYS A 107 -12.23 8.20 -12.78
CA LYS A 107 -12.80 7.05 -13.51
C LYS A 107 -11.84 5.86 -13.49
N SER A 108 -10.56 6.06 -13.85
CA SER A 108 -9.57 4.98 -13.87
C SER A 108 -9.28 4.45 -12.47
N LEU A 109 -9.32 5.31 -11.45
CA LEU A 109 -9.23 4.89 -10.06
C LEU A 109 -10.38 3.96 -9.67
N LEU A 110 -11.64 4.30 -9.99
CA LEU A 110 -12.81 3.48 -9.66
C LEU A 110 -12.79 2.12 -10.37
N GLU A 111 -12.38 2.09 -11.64
CA GLU A 111 -12.22 0.84 -12.38
C GLU A 111 -11.14 -0.05 -11.74
N ALA A 112 -10.02 0.55 -11.31
CA ALA A 112 -8.96 -0.17 -10.62
C ALA A 112 -9.37 -0.61 -9.20
N GLU A 113 -10.15 0.19 -8.48
CA GLU A 113 -10.72 -0.18 -7.18
C GLU A 113 -11.57 -1.44 -7.31
N VAL A 114 -12.53 -1.45 -8.22
CA VAL A 114 -13.42 -2.60 -8.44
C VAL A 114 -12.63 -3.84 -8.86
N ASP A 115 -11.77 -3.73 -9.88
CA ASP A 115 -11.01 -4.90 -10.35
C ASP A 115 -10.09 -5.46 -9.25
N ASN A 116 -9.34 -4.59 -8.56
CA ASN A 116 -8.41 -5.07 -7.55
C ASN A 116 -9.10 -5.61 -6.30
N THR A 117 -10.15 -4.96 -5.80
CA THR A 117 -10.92 -5.47 -4.65
C THR A 117 -11.57 -6.81 -4.99
N ASP A 118 -12.20 -6.95 -6.17
CA ASP A 118 -12.75 -8.23 -6.63
C ASP A 118 -11.69 -9.33 -6.67
N ARG A 119 -10.48 -9.02 -7.13
CA ARG A 119 -9.36 -9.98 -7.18
C ARG A 119 -8.92 -10.43 -5.79
N VAL A 120 -8.82 -9.51 -4.82
CA VAL A 120 -8.47 -9.85 -3.43
C VAL A 120 -9.58 -10.64 -2.76
N HIS A 121 -10.85 -10.28 -2.99
CA HIS A 121 -12.01 -11.00 -2.47
C HIS A 121 -12.11 -12.43 -3.02
N ARG A 122 -11.68 -12.67 -4.26
CA ARG A 122 -11.61 -14.03 -4.83
C ARG A 122 -10.71 -14.99 -4.03
N LEU A 123 -9.79 -14.49 -3.18
CA LEU A 123 -9.04 -15.34 -2.25
C LEU A 123 -9.94 -16.08 -1.25
N GLN A 124 -11.00 -15.44 -0.74
CA GLN A 124 -11.96 -16.10 0.16
C GLN A 124 -12.68 -17.24 -0.54
N LEU A 125 -13.10 -17.04 -1.79
CA LEU A 125 -13.74 -18.09 -2.59
C LEU A 125 -12.77 -19.22 -2.90
N LYS A 126 -11.54 -18.88 -3.31
CA LYS A 126 -10.49 -19.84 -3.66
C LYS A 126 -10.10 -20.74 -2.49
N TYR A 127 -10.02 -20.17 -1.28
CA TYR A 127 -9.62 -20.89 -0.07
C TYR A 127 -10.78 -21.17 0.88
N ALA A 128 -12.03 -21.16 0.40
CA ALA A 128 -13.22 -21.35 1.21
C ALA A 128 -13.14 -22.65 2.03
N ASP A 129 -12.86 -23.78 1.37
CA ASP A 129 -12.78 -25.10 2.04
C ASP A 129 -11.65 -25.18 3.08
N ALA A 130 -10.50 -24.57 2.80
CA ALA A 130 -9.36 -24.53 3.72
C ALA A 130 -9.66 -23.64 4.93
N SER A 131 -10.23 -22.46 4.69
CA SER A 131 -10.61 -21.50 5.72
C SER A 131 -11.75 -21.99 6.61
N ALA A 132 -12.63 -22.86 6.11
CA ALA A 132 -13.65 -23.53 6.91
C ALA A 132 -13.06 -24.50 7.94
N ARG A 133 -11.84 -25.02 7.69
CA ARG A 133 -11.12 -25.97 8.56
C ARG A 133 -10.06 -25.32 9.44
N ASP A 134 -9.58 -24.12 9.07
CA ASP A 134 -8.63 -23.33 9.86
C ASP A 134 -9.18 -21.92 10.11
N ALA A 135 -9.67 -21.69 11.33
CA ALA A 135 -10.20 -20.41 11.76
C ALA A 135 -9.17 -19.26 11.70
N GLY A 136 -7.87 -19.57 11.88
CA GLY A 136 -6.80 -18.60 11.76
C GLY A 136 -6.55 -18.18 10.31
N LEU A 137 -6.64 -19.11 9.36
CA LEU A 137 -6.60 -18.77 7.94
C LEU A 137 -7.79 -17.90 7.54
N ARG A 138 -9.00 -18.27 7.99
CA ARG A 138 -10.21 -17.46 7.76
C ARG A 138 -10.06 -16.03 8.27
N ALA A 139 -9.67 -15.88 9.54
CA ALA A 139 -9.48 -14.56 10.15
C ALA A 139 -8.38 -13.75 9.42
N GLY A 140 -7.30 -14.42 8.97
CA GLY A 140 -6.25 -13.79 8.18
C GLY A 140 -6.78 -13.25 6.84
N LEU A 141 -7.55 -14.05 6.10
CA LEU A 141 -8.15 -13.63 4.81
C LEU A 141 -9.14 -12.49 5.00
N GLU A 142 -10.02 -12.58 6.01
CA GLU A 142 -10.97 -11.52 6.35
C GLU A 142 -10.25 -10.21 6.70
N ARG A 143 -9.17 -10.27 7.49
CA ARG A 143 -8.37 -9.08 7.81
C ARG A 143 -7.72 -8.50 6.55
N LEU A 144 -7.07 -9.33 5.74
CA LEU A 144 -6.38 -8.89 4.52
C LEU A 144 -7.34 -8.17 3.58
N ILE A 145 -8.53 -8.71 3.38
CA ILE A 145 -9.57 -8.10 2.55
C ILE A 145 -10.05 -6.76 3.13
N ASN A 146 -10.41 -6.74 4.41
CA ASN A 146 -10.91 -5.51 5.05
C ASN A 146 -9.87 -4.38 5.04
N ASP A 147 -8.61 -4.73 5.27
CA ASP A 147 -7.50 -3.79 5.28
C ASP A 147 -7.17 -3.28 3.87
N TYR A 148 -7.33 -4.13 2.85
CA TYR A 148 -7.17 -3.74 1.45
C TYR A 148 -8.30 -2.81 1.00
N ASP A 149 -9.56 -3.13 1.30
CA ASP A 149 -10.73 -2.29 1.00
C ASP A 149 -10.61 -0.91 1.67
N ALA A 150 -10.00 -0.85 2.85
CA ALA A 150 -9.77 0.40 3.56
C ALA A 150 -8.84 1.38 2.83
N LEU A 151 -8.05 0.93 1.84
CA LEU A 151 -7.25 1.81 0.97
C LEU A 151 -8.14 2.77 0.16
N PHE A 152 -9.36 2.35 -0.14
CA PHE A 152 -10.29 3.05 -1.04
C PHE A 152 -11.42 3.78 -0.31
N ARG A 153 -11.44 3.76 1.03
CA ARG A 153 -12.38 4.57 1.83
C ARG A 153 -11.84 5.99 2.00
#